data_AF-A0A6B3HU78-F1
#
_entry.id   AF-A0A6B3HU78-F1
#
_cell.length_a   1.000
_cell.length_b   1.000
_cell.length_c   1.000
_cell.angle_alpha   90.00
_cell.angle_beta   90.00
_cell.angle_gamma   90.00
#
_symmetry.space_group_name_H-M   'P 1'
#
loop_
_entity.id
_entity.type
_entity.pdbx_description
1 polymer ?
#
loop_
_entity_poly.entity_id
_entity_poly.type
_entity_poly.pdbx_seq_one_letter_code
_entity_poly.pdbx_strand_id
1 'polypeptide(L)'
;MTAEGAAWLASAGAYPGVAGSAVLRCGLIFDVVNVPPVFGHRMLDRLWEEGPGSGPAAVQRGRLLLFAAPGTAQRLPALLRWEECGSAVPPLLCHGVGDAVTVPGPDTVEDAGAPVPALRAADLHPRDGEREREHTSGPGGAREAPPEPRGAGTGDRWLVAPGARYPWLPGADVLRWACVRAARSTRPVSIFPPVRPGAKVYDVSRRR
;
A
#
# COMPACT_ATOMS: atom_id res chain seq x y z
N MET A 1 -0.72 5.85 10.36
CA MET A 1 -0.71 6.90 9.29
C MET A 1 -0.38 8.27 9.91
N THR A 2 -0.11 9.35 9.16
CA THR A 2 0.03 10.71 9.75
C THR A 2 -1.31 11.44 9.84
N ALA A 3 -1.42 12.43 10.74
CA ALA A 3 -2.61 13.27 10.87
C ALA A 3 -2.90 14.09 9.59
N GLU A 4 -1.87 14.55 8.88
CA GLU A 4 -2.06 15.21 7.60
C GLU A 4 -2.58 14.28 6.50
N GLY A 5 -2.08 13.05 6.44
CA GLY A 5 -2.58 12.03 5.52
C GLY A 5 -4.04 11.66 5.80
N ALA A 6 -4.41 11.56 7.08
CA ALA A 6 -5.80 11.39 7.49
C ALA A 6 -6.68 12.58 7.08
N ALA A 7 -6.20 13.81 7.19
CA ALA A 7 -6.91 15.01 6.71
C ALA A 7 -7.06 15.06 5.17
N TRP A 8 -6.10 14.52 4.42
CA TRP A 8 -6.18 14.36 2.96
C TRP A 8 -7.19 13.29 2.53
N LEU A 9 -7.29 12.18 3.27
CA LEU A 9 -8.37 11.21 3.04
C LEU A 9 -9.74 11.83 3.39
N ALA A 10 -9.84 12.54 4.52
CA ALA A 10 -11.06 13.19 4.96
C ALA A 10 -11.61 14.21 3.95
N SER A 11 -10.75 14.97 3.26
CA SER A 11 -11.19 15.96 2.26
C SER A 11 -11.81 15.33 0.99
N ALA A 12 -11.53 14.06 0.69
CA ALA A 12 -12.26 13.29 -0.33
C ALA A 12 -13.68 12.88 0.12
N GLY A 13 -14.09 13.27 1.33
CA GLY A 13 -15.32 12.84 1.97
C GLY A 13 -15.22 11.41 2.51
N ALA A 14 -14.10 11.07 3.15
CA ALA A 14 -13.96 9.79 3.83
C ALA A 14 -15.04 9.62 4.91
N TYR A 15 -15.65 8.43 4.94
CA TYR A 15 -16.51 8.00 6.04
C TYR A 15 -16.05 6.62 6.56
N PRO A 16 -16.24 6.32 7.86
CA PRO A 16 -15.86 5.04 8.42
C PRO A 16 -16.62 3.89 7.74
N GLY A 17 -15.87 2.86 7.35
CA GLY A 17 -16.39 1.59 6.89
C GLY A 17 -16.41 0.54 8.01
N VAL A 18 -16.83 -0.67 7.67
CA VAL A 18 -16.80 -1.81 8.61
C VAL A 18 -15.37 -2.23 8.94
N ALA A 19 -15.15 -2.77 10.14
CA ALA A 19 -13.90 -3.41 10.57
C ALA A 19 -12.62 -2.56 10.36
N GLY A 20 -12.65 -1.28 10.72
CA GLY A 20 -11.48 -0.39 10.64
C GLY A 20 -11.10 0.06 9.22
N SER A 21 -11.99 -0.13 8.24
CA SER A 21 -11.83 0.43 6.89
C SER A 21 -12.38 1.86 6.80
N ALA A 22 -12.04 2.58 5.73
CA ALA A 22 -12.68 3.83 5.34
C ALA A 22 -13.19 3.72 3.90
N VAL A 23 -14.24 4.47 3.54
CA VAL A 23 -14.74 4.57 2.16
C VAL A 23 -14.51 5.98 1.64
N LEU A 24 -13.93 6.08 0.44
CA LEU A 24 -13.50 7.33 -0.20
C LEU A 24 -14.21 7.53 -1.53
N ARG A 25 -14.47 8.78 -1.94
CA ARG A 25 -14.95 9.11 -3.29
C ARG A 25 -13.77 9.42 -4.23
N CYS A 26 -13.82 8.87 -5.43
CA CYS A 26 -12.81 9.08 -6.47
C CYS A 26 -13.18 10.24 -7.42
N GLY A 27 -12.23 10.68 -8.25
CA GLY A 27 -12.44 11.71 -9.27
C GLY A 27 -12.43 13.17 -8.81
N LEU A 28 -12.36 13.42 -7.49
CA LEU A 28 -12.30 14.79 -6.94
C LEU A 28 -10.87 15.22 -6.63
N ILE A 29 -10.19 14.47 -5.75
CA ILE A 29 -8.83 14.79 -5.27
C ILE A 29 -7.80 13.77 -5.78
N PHE A 30 -8.25 12.55 -6.04
CA PHE A 30 -7.50 11.46 -6.63
C PHE A 30 -8.43 10.51 -7.38
N ASP A 31 -7.86 9.75 -8.30
CA ASP A 31 -8.43 8.51 -8.83
C ASP A 31 -7.77 7.32 -8.12
N VAL A 32 -8.34 6.12 -8.22
CA VAL A 32 -7.72 4.89 -7.70
C VAL A 32 -7.64 3.83 -8.79
N VAL A 33 -6.43 3.33 -9.03
CA VAL A 33 -6.18 2.20 -9.94
C VAL A 33 -5.99 0.94 -9.10
N ASN A 34 -6.90 -0.02 -9.29
CA ASN A 34 -7.07 -1.22 -8.48
C ASN A 34 -6.56 -2.44 -9.25
N VAL A 35 -5.42 -2.97 -8.81
CA VAL A 35 -4.53 -3.87 -9.54
C VAL A 35 -4.47 -5.26 -8.88
N PRO A 36 -4.39 -6.37 -9.63
CA PRO A 36 -4.08 -7.68 -9.06
C PRO A 36 -2.72 -7.68 -8.34
N PRO A 37 -2.59 -8.27 -7.14
CA PRO A 37 -1.52 -7.95 -6.20
C PRO A 37 -0.12 -8.21 -6.77
N VAL A 38 0.10 -9.37 -7.40
CA VAL A 38 1.40 -9.76 -7.99
C VAL A 38 1.84 -8.84 -9.15
N PHE A 39 0.89 -8.21 -9.86
CA PHE A 39 1.22 -7.22 -10.89
C PHE A 39 1.40 -5.82 -10.28
N GLY A 40 0.58 -5.47 -9.28
CA GLY A 40 0.68 -4.20 -8.55
C GLY A 40 2.01 -4.06 -7.81
N HIS A 41 2.51 -5.12 -7.17
CA HIS A 41 3.84 -5.10 -6.55
C HIS A 41 4.93 -4.79 -7.58
N ARG A 42 4.96 -5.48 -8.74
CA ARG A 42 5.90 -5.15 -9.83
C ARG A 42 5.75 -3.72 -10.38
N MET A 43 4.57 -3.11 -10.28
CA MET A 43 4.40 -1.69 -10.58
C MET A 43 5.01 -0.80 -9.50
N LEU A 44 4.79 -1.09 -8.21
CA LEU A 44 5.44 -0.38 -7.09
C LEU A 44 6.97 -0.47 -7.18
N ASP A 45 7.50 -1.67 -7.37
CA ASP A 45 8.94 -1.94 -7.50
C ASP A 45 9.54 -1.04 -8.58
N ARG A 46 8.92 -0.98 -9.76
CA ARG A 46 9.37 -0.09 -10.86
C ARG A 46 9.21 1.39 -10.51
N LEU A 47 8.10 1.79 -9.90
CA LEU A 47 7.85 3.18 -9.49
C LEU A 47 8.89 3.69 -8.47
N TRP A 48 9.50 2.80 -7.67
CA TRP A 48 10.60 3.13 -6.75
C TRP A 48 12.01 2.96 -7.36
N GLU A 49 12.26 1.90 -8.14
CA GLU A 49 13.58 1.60 -8.72
C GLU A 49 13.97 2.54 -9.87
N GLU A 50 13.01 2.86 -10.75
CA GLU A 50 13.25 3.59 -12.02
C GLU A 50 12.34 4.82 -12.18
N GLY A 51 11.38 5.02 -11.26
CA GLY A 51 10.29 5.98 -11.39
C GLY A 51 10.41 7.20 -10.46
N PRO A 52 9.46 8.15 -10.56
CA PRO A 52 9.38 9.33 -9.69
C PRO A 52 8.81 9.02 -8.28
N GLY A 53 8.78 7.75 -7.86
CA GLY A 53 8.01 7.28 -6.72
C GLY A 53 6.59 6.84 -7.09
N SER A 54 5.87 6.27 -6.11
CA SER A 54 4.53 5.68 -6.31
C SER A 54 3.35 6.52 -5.81
N GLY A 55 3.59 7.53 -4.95
CA GLY A 55 2.50 8.12 -4.17
C GLY A 55 1.87 7.13 -3.17
N PRO A 56 0.70 7.43 -2.60
CA PRO A 56 0.01 6.56 -1.64
C PRO A 56 -0.46 5.24 -2.27
N ALA A 57 -0.33 4.14 -1.52
CA ALA A 57 -0.68 2.80 -1.97
C ALA A 57 -1.12 1.90 -0.81
N ALA A 58 -2.11 1.04 -1.04
CA ALA A 58 -2.63 0.11 -0.04
C ALA A 58 -2.95 -1.27 -0.65
N VAL A 59 -3.04 -2.29 0.21
CA VAL A 59 -3.73 -3.54 -0.11
C VAL A 59 -5.11 -3.49 0.53
N GLN A 60 -6.14 -3.86 -0.23
CA GLN A 60 -7.52 -4.01 0.22
C GLN A 60 -8.13 -5.25 -0.44
N ARG A 61 -8.68 -6.17 0.36
CA ARG A 61 -9.32 -7.43 -0.07
C ARG A 61 -8.47 -8.22 -1.06
N GLY A 62 -7.15 -8.26 -0.81
CA GLY A 62 -6.18 -8.96 -1.66
C GLY A 62 -5.89 -8.29 -3.02
N ARG A 63 -6.33 -7.05 -3.26
CA ARG A 63 -5.95 -6.25 -4.44
C ARG A 63 -5.19 -5.00 -4.02
N LEU A 64 -4.34 -4.48 -4.90
CA LEU A 64 -3.47 -3.34 -4.62
C LEU A 64 -4.09 -2.07 -5.20
N LEU A 65 -4.35 -1.10 -4.34
CA LEU A 65 -4.92 0.21 -4.67
C LEU A 65 -3.80 1.23 -4.80
N LEU A 66 -3.59 1.75 -6.00
CA LEU A 66 -2.69 2.86 -6.30
C LEU A 66 -3.50 4.14 -6.39
N PHE A 67 -3.19 5.14 -5.56
CA PHE A 67 -3.79 6.47 -5.68
C PHE A 67 -3.12 7.23 -6.82
N ALA A 68 -3.91 7.93 -7.64
CA ALA A 68 -3.47 8.56 -8.87
C ALA A 68 -4.03 9.97 -9.02
N ALA A 69 -3.42 10.79 -9.86
CA ALA A 69 -3.91 12.15 -10.13
C ALA A 69 -5.30 12.10 -10.82
N PRO A 70 -6.25 13.01 -10.50
CA PRO A 70 -7.59 13.02 -11.09
C PRO A 70 -7.60 12.98 -12.63
N GLY A 71 -8.56 12.24 -13.19
CA GLY A 71 -8.66 11.97 -14.64
C GLY A 71 -7.74 10.84 -15.14
N THR A 72 -6.90 10.25 -14.27
CA THR A 72 -6.09 9.07 -14.59
C THR A 72 -6.94 7.84 -14.87
N ALA A 73 -8.06 7.64 -14.15
CA ALA A 73 -8.96 6.52 -14.37
C ALA A 73 -9.60 6.53 -15.77
N GLN A 74 -9.85 7.72 -16.33
CA GLN A 74 -10.33 7.89 -17.69
C GLN A 74 -9.20 7.72 -18.74
N ARG A 75 -8.02 8.29 -18.47
CA ARG A 75 -6.90 8.33 -19.44
C ARG A 75 -6.10 7.02 -19.51
N LEU A 76 -5.87 6.33 -18.38
CA LEU A 76 -4.99 5.15 -18.32
C LEU A 76 -5.49 3.98 -19.19
N PRO A 77 -6.79 3.58 -19.19
CA PRO A 77 -7.28 2.52 -20.08
C PRO A 77 -7.12 2.89 -21.56
N ALA A 78 -7.34 4.16 -21.91
CA ALA A 78 -7.17 4.65 -23.28
C ALA A 78 -5.71 4.62 -23.73
N LEU A 79 -4.76 4.92 -22.84
CA LEU A 79 -3.32 4.80 -23.10
C LEU A 79 -2.89 3.33 -23.26
N LEU A 80 -3.26 2.47 -22.31
CA LEU A 80 -2.87 1.05 -22.31
C LEU A 80 -3.43 0.26 -23.51
N ARG A 81 -4.57 0.68 -24.09
CA ARG A 81 -5.12 0.08 -25.30
C ARG A 81 -4.18 0.18 -26.52
N TRP A 82 -3.27 1.16 -26.56
CA TRP A 82 -2.29 1.30 -27.64
C TRP A 82 -0.98 0.55 -27.37
N GLU A 83 -0.86 -0.21 -26.27
CA GLU A 83 0.35 -0.93 -25.92
C GLU A 83 0.36 -2.37 -26.43
N GLU A 84 1.44 -2.75 -27.13
CA GLU A 84 1.75 -4.12 -27.58
C GLU A 84 2.10 -5.10 -26.42
N CYS A 85 1.55 -4.86 -25.23
CA CYS A 85 1.70 -5.72 -24.07
C CYS A 85 0.87 -7.01 -24.19
N GLY A 86 -0.29 -6.95 -24.84
CA GLY A 86 -1.23 -8.07 -24.95
C GLY A 86 -1.74 -8.51 -23.57
N SER A 87 -1.92 -9.81 -23.37
CA SER A 87 -2.38 -10.39 -22.09
C SER A 87 -1.39 -10.25 -20.92
N ALA A 88 -0.20 -9.66 -21.12
CA ALA A 88 0.77 -9.43 -20.06
C ALA A 88 0.38 -8.29 -19.09
N VAL A 89 -0.57 -7.43 -19.47
CA VAL A 89 -1.25 -6.50 -18.54
C VAL A 89 -2.58 -7.15 -18.12
N PRO A 90 -2.79 -7.51 -16.85
CA PRO A 90 -4.05 -8.07 -16.39
C PRO A 90 -5.13 -6.97 -16.26
N PRO A 91 -6.42 -7.32 -16.16
CA PRO A 91 -7.51 -6.34 -16.06
C PRO A 91 -7.37 -5.44 -14.82
N LEU A 92 -7.05 -4.18 -15.08
CA LEU A 92 -7.01 -3.11 -14.09
C LEU A 92 -8.42 -2.53 -13.92
N LEU A 93 -8.85 -2.30 -12.68
CA LEU A 93 -10.07 -1.56 -12.40
C LEU A 93 -9.68 -0.11 -12.12
N CYS A 94 -10.29 0.84 -12.82
CA CYS A 94 -9.96 2.26 -12.73
C CYS A 94 -11.17 3.00 -12.15
N HIS A 95 -11.01 3.58 -10.96
CA HIS A 95 -12.06 4.27 -10.22
C HIS A 95 -11.86 5.79 -10.29
N GLY A 96 -12.85 6.52 -10.79
CA GLY A 96 -12.81 7.96 -11.06
C GLY A 96 -14.06 8.69 -10.60
N VAL A 97 -14.51 9.68 -11.37
CA VAL A 97 -15.65 10.55 -11.00
C VAL A 97 -16.93 9.73 -10.83
N GLY A 98 -17.45 9.70 -9.61
CA GLY A 98 -18.67 8.98 -9.23
C GLY A 98 -18.42 7.61 -8.58
N ASP A 99 -17.21 7.06 -8.68
CA ASP A 99 -16.83 5.84 -7.97
C ASP A 99 -16.56 6.09 -6.48
N ALA A 100 -16.70 5.02 -5.69
CA ALA A 100 -16.22 4.97 -4.31
C ALA A 100 -15.43 3.69 -4.06
N VAL A 101 -14.37 3.78 -3.25
CA VAL A 101 -13.50 2.64 -2.89
C VAL A 101 -13.37 2.50 -1.39
N THR A 102 -13.38 1.25 -0.91
CA THR A 102 -12.92 0.92 0.45
C THR A 102 -11.39 0.94 0.49
N VAL A 103 -10.81 1.43 1.57
CA VAL A 103 -9.38 1.38 1.88
C VAL A 103 -9.16 0.99 3.35
N PRO A 104 -7.95 0.57 3.75
CA PRO A 104 -7.60 0.45 5.16
C PRO A 104 -7.74 1.84 5.81
N GLY A 105 -8.37 1.92 6.97
CA GLY A 105 -8.61 3.20 7.61
C GLY A 105 -7.32 3.92 8.05
N PRO A 106 -7.45 5.11 8.65
CA PRO A 106 -6.51 5.45 9.72
C PRO A 106 -6.52 4.35 10.78
N ASP A 107 -5.36 4.08 11.35
CA ASP A 107 -5.23 3.22 12.51
C ASP A 107 -5.90 3.94 13.71
N THR A 108 -7.22 3.76 13.89
CA THR A 108 -7.93 4.39 15.00
C THR A 108 -7.44 3.75 16.30
N VAL A 109 -6.65 4.49 17.07
CA VAL A 109 -6.20 4.08 18.40
C VAL A 109 -7.36 4.28 19.37
N GLU A 110 -8.38 3.41 19.29
CA GLU A 110 -9.49 3.37 20.24
C GLU A 110 -9.01 2.76 21.57
N ASP A 111 -8.36 3.59 22.38
CA ASP A 111 -8.55 3.45 23.83
C ASP A 111 -9.97 3.92 24.18
N ALA A 112 -10.87 2.94 24.25
CA ALA A 112 -12.24 3.08 24.74
C ALA A 112 -12.66 1.86 25.56
N GLY A 113 -11.69 1.23 26.24
CA GLY A 113 -11.84 -0.09 26.87
C GLY A 113 -12.52 -0.13 28.24
N ALA A 114 -12.67 1.02 28.92
CA ALA A 114 -13.35 1.09 30.22
C ALA A 114 -13.87 2.51 30.56
N PRO A 115 -15.18 2.68 30.86
CA PRO A 115 -15.64 3.86 31.59
C PRO A 115 -15.26 3.72 33.06
N VAL A 116 -14.20 4.42 33.49
CA VAL A 116 -13.76 4.40 34.90
C VAL A 116 -14.82 5.10 35.77
N PRO A 117 -15.45 4.42 36.74
CA PRO A 117 -16.41 5.05 37.63
C PRO A 117 -15.68 5.99 38.59
N ALA A 118 -16.08 7.27 38.62
CA ALA A 118 -15.50 8.28 39.50
C ALA A 118 -15.93 8.03 40.96
N LEU A 119 -15.19 7.19 41.68
CA LEU A 119 -15.38 7.02 43.13
C LEU A 119 -14.96 8.31 43.85
N ARG A 120 -15.85 8.80 44.72
CA ARG A 120 -15.67 10.04 45.48
C ARG A 120 -14.49 9.94 46.45
N ALA A 121 -13.78 11.05 46.62
CA ALA A 121 -12.89 11.24 47.75
C ALA A 121 -13.69 11.26 49.07
N ALA A 122 -13.11 10.67 50.10
CA ALA A 122 -13.42 10.88 51.50
C ALA A 122 -12.11 10.77 52.29
N ASP A 123 -11.87 11.71 53.20
CA ASP A 123 -10.59 11.90 53.87
C ASP A 123 -10.28 10.84 54.94
N LEU A 124 -8.99 10.63 55.26
CA LEU A 124 -8.41 11.08 56.53
C LEU A 124 -6.90 10.74 56.65
N HIS A 125 -6.16 11.64 57.31
CA HIS A 125 -4.75 11.54 57.74
C HIS A 125 -4.70 11.20 59.24
N PRO A 126 -3.54 10.99 59.90
CA PRO A 126 -2.22 10.50 59.45
C PRO A 126 -1.65 9.38 60.38
N ARG A 127 -0.39 8.93 60.20
CA ARG A 127 0.71 9.14 61.18
C ARG A 127 2.05 8.46 60.84
N ASP A 128 3.12 9.24 61.04
CA ASP A 128 4.39 8.99 61.75
C ASP A 128 5.08 7.61 61.61
N GLY A 129 6.35 7.62 61.14
CA GLY A 129 7.22 6.42 61.16
C GLY A 129 8.55 6.58 60.41
N GLU A 130 9.58 7.11 61.07
CA GLU A 130 10.95 7.11 60.54
C GLU A 130 11.56 5.68 60.54
N ARG A 131 12.27 5.26 59.47
CA ARG A 131 13.75 5.18 59.48
C ARG A 131 14.44 4.66 58.21
N GLU A 132 15.69 5.09 58.12
CA GLU A 132 16.71 4.85 57.10
C GLU A 132 17.43 3.50 57.32
N ARG A 133 17.67 2.76 56.22
CA ARG A 133 18.89 1.98 55.83
C ARG A 133 18.51 0.90 54.81
N GLU A 134 18.90 1.04 53.53
CA GLU A 134 20.23 0.67 53.00
C GLU A 134 20.33 -0.86 52.76
N HIS A 135 20.78 -1.30 51.58
CA HIS A 135 21.48 -2.57 51.29
C HIS A 135 21.72 -2.76 49.77
N THR A 136 22.99 -2.61 49.38
CA THR A 136 23.72 -3.25 48.26
C THR A 136 22.99 -4.12 47.22
N SER A 137 23.10 -3.69 45.95
CA SER A 137 23.59 -4.46 44.78
C SER A 137 23.23 -5.95 44.60
N GLY A 138 22.38 -6.25 43.62
CA GLY A 138 22.17 -7.59 43.04
C GLY A 138 21.86 -7.51 41.52
N PRO A 139 22.28 -8.48 40.67
CA PRO A 139 22.25 -8.34 39.22
C PRO A 139 21.03 -8.95 38.54
N GLY A 140 20.72 -8.51 37.32
CA GLY A 140 19.67 -9.13 36.51
C GLY A 140 19.24 -8.33 35.28
N GLY A 141 20.15 -8.11 34.32
CA GLY A 141 19.84 -7.44 33.05
C GLY A 141 18.98 -8.27 32.10
N ALA A 142 17.78 -8.66 32.54
CA ALA A 142 16.75 -9.19 31.64
C ALA A 142 16.29 -8.06 30.72
N ARG A 143 16.91 -7.98 29.54
CA ARG A 143 16.56 -7.03 28.47
C ARG A 143 15.15 -7.37 28.00
N GLU A 144 14.17 -6.73 28.61
CA GLU A 144 12.76 -6.84 28.21
C GLU A 144 12.65 -6.41 26.76
N ALA A 145 12.42 -7.39 25.89
CA ALA A 145 12.27 -7.14 24.48
C ALA A 145 10.99 -6.31 24.30
N PRO A 146 11.01 -5.20 23.53
CA PRO A 146 9.78 -4.49 23.22
C PRO A 146 8.81 -5.48 22.59
N PRO A 147 7.52 -5.46 22.94
CA PRO A 147 6.56 -6.42 22.43
C PRO A 147 6.46 -6.27 20.91
N GLU A 148 7.09 -7.18 20.17
CA GLU A 148 6.90 -7.26 18.72
C GLU A 148 5.38 -7.41 18.46
N PRO A 149 4.77 -6.54 17.65
CA PRO A 149 3.32 -6.59 17.41
C PRO A 149 2.98 -7.82 16.58
N ARG A 150 2.75 -8.94 17.28
CA ARG A 150 2.41 -10.26 16.74
C ARG A 150 1.04 -10.23 16.05
N GLY A 151 1.05 -9.86 14.77
CA GLY A 151 0.07 -10.29 13.78
C GLY A 151 -1.39 -9.91 14.03
N ALA A 152 -1.75 -8.65 13.72
CA ALA A 152 -3.12 -8.27 13.42
C ALA A 152 -3.22 -7.80 11.95
N GLY A 153 -4.29 -8.19 11.23
CA GLY A 153 -4.62 -7.64 9.91
C GLY A 153 -3.83 -8.19 8.71
N THR A 154 -3.81 -9.51 8.48
CA THR A 154 -3.11 -10.17 7.36
C THR A 154 -3.79 -10.04 5.98
N GLY A 155 -4.33 -8.86 5.64
CA GLY A 155 -4.97 -8.62 4.34
C GLY A 155 -5.08 -7.16 3.92
N ASP A 156 -5.63 -6.31 4.78
CA ASP A 156 -5.94 -4.92 4.49
C ASP A 156 -4.96 -3.98 5.22
N ARG A 157 -4.06 -3.33 4.48
CA ARG A 157 -3.02 -2.45 5.06
C ARG A 157 -2.46 -1.44 4.07
N TRP A 158 -1.97 -0.31 4.58
CA TRP A 158 -1.14 0.59 3.78
C TRP A 158 0.21 -0.05 3.43
N LEU A 159 0.65 0.19 2.20
CA LEU A 159 2.01 -0.07 1.70
C LEU A 159 2.82 1.23 1.67
N VAL A 160 2.18 2.30 1.20
CA VAL A 160 2.63 3.69 1.34
C VAL A 160 1.44 4.48 1.90
N ALA A 161 1.45 4.72 3.22
CA ALA A 161 0.45 5.60 3.83
C ALA A 161 0.69 7.05 3.37
N PRO A 162 -0.37 7.85 3.13
CA PRO A 162 -0.20 9.28 2.87
C PRO A 162 0.45 9.95 4.08
N GLY A 163 1.57 10.64 3.84
CA GLY A 163 2.37 11.30 4.89
C GLY A 163 2.07 12.79 5.08
N ALA A 164 1.52 13.44 4.07
CA ALA A 164 1.31 14.90 4.01
C ALA A 164 -0.09 15.24 3.46
N ARG A 165 -0.55 16.48 3.67
CA ARG A 165 -1.89 16.96 3.27
C ARG A 165 -2.08 17.03 1.75
N TYR A 166 -0.99 17.15 1.00
CA TYR A 166 -0.96 17.10 -0.46
C TYR A 166 0.12 16.11 -0.91
N PRO A 167 -0.14 14.80 -0.87
CA PRO A 167 0.83 13.81 -1.33
C PRO A 167 0.99 13.94 -2.85
N TRP A 168 2.20 13.67 -3.35
CA TRP A 168 2.41 13.51 -4.79
C TRP A 168 1.63 12.29 -5.30
N LEU A 169 1.02 12.42 -6.47
CA LEU A 169 0.21 11.38 -7.11
C LEU A 169 0.72 11.09 -8.52
N PRO A 170 0.93 9.80 -8.90
CA PRO A 170 1.28 9.44 -10.26
C PRO A 170 0.14 9.77 -11.22
N GLY A 171 0.47 10.43 -12.33
CA GLY A 171 -0.46 10.63 -13.45
C GLY A 171 -0.56 9.39 -14.36
N ALA A 172 -1.56 9.40 -15.24
CA ALA A 172 -1.82 8.31 -16.19
C ALA A 172 -0.58 7.85 -16.98
N ASP A 173 0.27 8.76 -17.42
CA ASP A 173 1.47 8.44 -18.20
C ASP A 173 2.55 7.74 -17.36
N VAL A 174 2.64 8.04 -16.05
CA VAL A 174 3.53 7.37 -15.09
C VAL A 174 3.02 5.97 -14.75
N LEU A 175 1.71 5.81 -14.50
CA LEU A 175 1.13 4.49 -14.28
C LEU A 175 1.17 3.61 -15.54
N ARG A 176 0.95 4.18 -16.73
CA ARG A 176 1.14 3.50 -18.01
C ARG A 176 2.56 2.96 -18.13
N TRP A 177 3.57 3.80 -17.90
CA TRP A 177 4.97 3.39 -17.91
C TRP A 177 5.25 2.24 -16.93
N ALA A 178 4.71 2.30 -15.71
CA ALA A 178 4.87 1.26 -14.69
C ALA A 178 4.20 -0.06 -15.11
N CYS A 179 2.97 -0.02 -15.66
CA CYS A 179 2.30 -1.18 -16.24
C CYS A 179 3.13 -1.82 -17.36
N VAL A 180 3.64 -1.02 -18.29
CA VAL A 180 4.42 -1.50 -19.44
C VAL A 180 5.75 -2.10 -19.01
N ARG A 181 6.42 -1.52 -18.00
CA ARG A 181 7.60 -2.11 -17.36
C ARG A 181 7.26 -3.45 -16.70
N ALA A 182 6.25 -3.50 -15.82
CA ALA A 182 5.84 -4.71 -15.12
C ALA A 182 5.42 -5.85 -16.06
N ALA A 183 4.71 -5.54 -17.15
CA ALA A 183 4.30 -6.49 -18.19
C ALA A 183 5.46 -6.97 -19.10
N ARG A 184 6.56 -6.21 -19.18
CA ARG A 184 7.80 -6.67 -19.83
C ARG A 184 8.61 -7.57 -18.91
N SER A 185 8.63 -7.31 -17.60
CA SER A 185 9.27 -8.17 -16.59
C SER A 185 8.67 -9.58 -16.48
N THR A 186 7.46 -9.82 -17.02
CA THR A 186 6.86 -11.17 -17.10
C THR A 186 7.14 -11.91 -18.41
N ARG A 187 7.80 -11.29 -19.40
CA ARG A 187 8.22 -11.99 -20.63
C ARG A 187 9.55 -12.69 -20.34
N PRO A 188 9.66 -14.03 -20.51
CA PRO A 188 10.95 -14.71 -20.37
C PRO A 188 11.92 -14.17 -21.41
N VAL A 189 13.17 -13.92 -21.00
CA VAL A 189 14.22 -13.48 -21.92
C VAL A 189 14.51 -14.61 -22.90
N SER A 190 14.17 -14.41 -24.18
CA SER A 190 14.49 -15.38 -25.22
C SER A 190 16.00 -15.42 -25.44
N ILE A 191 16.65 -16.45 -24.91
CA ILE A 191 18.07 -16.74 -25.15
C ILE A 191 18.29 -17.17 -26.62
N PHE A 192 17.24 -17.68 -27.27
CA PHE A 192 17.21 -17.84 -28.72
C PHE A 192 17.08 -16.47 -29.41
N PRO A 193 17.99 -16.09 -30.32
CA PRO A 193 17.80 -14.89 -31.13
C PRO A 193 16.56 -15.07 -32.03
N PRO A 194 15.86 -13.98 -32.42
CA PRO A 194 14.72 -14.06 -33.31
C PRO A 194 15.13 -14.72 -34.62
N VAL A 195 14.38 -15.76 -35.04
CA VAL A 195 14.73 -16.53 -36.24
C VAL A 195 14.69 -15.63 -37.46
N ARG A 196 15.85 -15.44 -38.12
CA ARG A 196 15.93 -14.67 -39.36
C ARG A 196 15.26 -15.49 -40.48
N PRO A 197 14.19 -15.00 -41.13
CA PRO A 197 13.61 -15.68 -42.28
C PRO A 197 14.66 -15.79 -43.39
N GLY A 198 15.02 -17.01 -43.77
CA GLY A 198 16.08 -17.28 -44.77
C GLY A 198 17.21 -18.20 -44.31
N ALA A 199 17.27 -18.60 -43.04
CA ALA A 199 18.25 -19.59 -42.55
C ALA A 199 17.97 -20.99 -43.12
N LYS A 200 18.49 -21.30 -44.32
CA LYS A 200 18.46 -22.64 -44.91
C LYS A 200 19.37 -23.60 -44.12
N VAL A 201 18.77 -24.40 -43.26
CA VAL A 201 19.41 -25.61 -42.72
C VAL A 201 19.48 -26.64 -43.85
N TYR A 202 20.69 -27.02 -44.25
CA TYR A 202 20.92 -28.11 -45.20
C TYR A 202 21.16 -29.41 -44.43
N ASP A 203 20.33 -30.42 -44.66
CA ASP A 203 20.62 -31.77 -44.19
C ASP A 203 21.86 -32.31 -44.92
N VAL A 204 22.87 -32.71 -44.15
CA VAL A 204 24.12 -33.32 -44.64
C VAL A 204 24.19 -34.82 -44.31
N SER A 205 23.08 -35.41 -43.88
CA SER A 205 22.96 -36.80 -43.44
C SER A 205 22.97 -37.81 -44.61
N ARG A 206 23.12 -37.34 -45.85
CA ARG A 206 23.23 -38.15 -47.07
C ARG A 206 24.53 -37.92 -47.82
N ARG A 207 25.61 -38.53 -47.34
CA ARG A 207 26.74 -38.96 -48.18
C ARG A 207 27.07 -40.41 -47.82
N ARG A 208 26.97 -41.30 -48.80
CA ARG A 208 27.32 -42.71 -48.77
C ARG A 208 27.70 -43.15 -50.18
#